data_AF-A0A699V8H2-F1
#
_entry.id   AF-A0A699V8H2-F1
#
_cell.length_a   1.000
_cell.length_b   1.000
_cell.length_c   1.000
_cell.angle_alpha   90.00
_cell.angle_beta   90.00
_cell.angle_gamma   90.00
#
_symmetry.space_group_name_H-M   'P 1'
#
loop_
_entity.id
_entity.type
_entity.pdbx_description
1 polymer ?
#
loop_
_entity_poly.entity_id
_entity_poly.type
_entity_poly.pdbx_seq_one_letter_code
_entity_poly.pdbx_strand_id
1 'polypeptide(L)'
;METGEINSKETIELIKRTLIDYQAQDKFRKEKENPTPYQRIVNKLKSQGRNDLSKEEILEEYLKEIKEDLVKNFEYQKSDSSMKASSEYENQFNCLARESQELEDPEEIPLEYIFKEIKNTVSRRISKGESSNLNQKAP
;
A
#
# COMPACT_ATOMS: atom_id res chain seq x y z
N MET A 1 -2.40 44.36 -49.57
CA MET A 1 -2.26 43.23 -48.62
C MET A 1 -1.74 43.84 -47.34
N GLU A 2 -2.58 43.91 -46.31
CA GLU A 2 -2.26 44.51 -45.01
C GLU A 2 -1.39 43.51 -44.24
N THR A 3 -0.11 43.83 -44.03
CA THR A 3 0.78 43.03 -43.20
C THR A 3 0.37 43.19 -41.75
N GLY A 4 -0.37 42.19 -41.23
CA GLY A 4 -0.72 42.12 -39.82
C GLY A 4 0.54 42.02 -38.96
N GLU A 5 0.86 43.11 -38.28
CA GLU A 5 1.93 43.16 -37.29
C GLU A 5 1.54 42.24 -36.11
N ILE A 6 2.19 41.09 -36.01
CA ILE A 6 2.05 40.23 -34.83
C ILE A 6 2.69 41.00 -33.68
N ASN A 7 1.88 41.37 -32.68
CA ASN A 7 2.34 42.05 -31.47
C ASN A 7 3.21 41.08 -30.64
N SER A 8 4.47 40.96 -31.05
CA SER A 8 5.45 40.00 -30.54
C SER A 8 5.60 40.04 -29.02
N LYS A 9 5.38 41.20 -28.41
CA LYS A 9 5.41 41.39 -26.96
C LYS A 9 4.30 40.62 -26.25
N GLU A 10 3.06 40.71 -26.73
CA GLU A 10 1.92 39.97 -26.16
C GLU A 10 2.10 38.46 -26.33
N THR A 11 2.62 38.03 -27.49
CA THR A 11 2.91 36.61 -27.74
C THR A 11 3.98 36.08 -26.78
N ILE A 12 5.05 36.84 -26.54
CA ILE A 12 6.11 36.46 -25.60
C ILE A 12 5.58 36.41 -24.15
N GLU A 13 4.74 37.35 -23.74
CA GLU A 13 4.14 37.32 -22.39
C GLU A 13 3.19 36.14 -22.20
N LEU A 14 2.40 35.80 -23.22
CA LEU A 14 1.52 34.63 -23.19
C LEU A 14 2.34 33.34 -23.02
N ILE A 15 3.45 33.20 -23.76
CA ILE A 15 4.35 32.05 -23.65
C ILE A 15 4.95 31.96 -22.24
N LYS A 16 5.42 33.08 -21.68
CA LYS A 16 5.98 33.12 -20.32
C LYS A 16 4.96 32.71 -19.26
N ARG A 17 3.73 33.25 -19.33
CA ARG A 17 2.66 32.91 -18.39
C ARG A 17 2.29 31.43 -18.48
N THR A 18 2.15 30.91 -19.70
CA THR A 18 1.87 29.49 -19.95
C THR A 18 2.96 28.59 -19.36
N LEU A 19 4.24 28.94 -19.51
CA LEU A 19 5.35 28.18 -18.92
C LEU A 19 5.30 28.17 -17.38
N ILE A 20 4.97 29.30 -16.76
CA ILE A 20 4.81 29.40 -15.30
C ILE A 20 3.66 28.48 -14.83
N ASP A 21 2.53 28.51 -15.53
CA ASP A 21 1.36 27.68 -15.21
C ASP A 21 1.67 26.18 -15.35
N TYR A 22 2.41 25.78 -16.39
CA TYR A 22 2.89 24.40 -16.55
C TYR A 22 3.83 23.97 -15.42
N GLN A 23 4.78 24.82 -15.03
CA GLN A 23 5.69 24.51 -13.91
C GLN A 23 4.94 24.41 -12.57
N ALA A 24 3.92 25.24 -12.35
CA ALA A 24 3.07 25.16 -11.18
C ALA A 24 2.25 23.86 -11.16
N GLN A 25 1.69 23.45 -12.30
CA GLN A 25 0.97 22.17 -12.41
C GLN A 25 1.89 20.96 -12.22
N ASP A 26 3.13 20.98 -12.73
CA ASP A 26 4.07 19.88 -12.54
C ASP A 26 4.47 19.73 -11.07
N LYS A 27 4.66 20.84 -10.36
CA LYS A 27 4.87 20.83 -8.89
C LYS A 27 3.64 20.30 -8.15
N PHE A 28 2.43 20.71 -8.54
CA PHE A 28 1.18 20.25 -7.94
C PHE A 28 0.92 18.75 -8.20
N ARG A 29 1.35 18.22 -9.35
CA ARG A 29 1.26 16.79 -9.68
C ARG A 29 2.19 15.94 -8.83
N LYS A 30 3.40 16.42 -8.51
CA LYS A 30 4.33 15.74 -7.58
C LYS A 30 3.80 15.72 -6.15
N GLU A 31 3.00 16.71 -5.77
CA GLU A 31 2.32 16.75 -4.46
C GLU A 31 1.10 15.82 -4.39
N LYS A 32 0.57 15.41 -5.55
CA LYS A 32 -0.58 14.51 -5.70
C LYS A 32 -0.22 13.03 -5.82
N GLU A 33 1.05 12.67 -5.62
CA GLU A 33 1.42 11.26 -5.54
C GLU A 33 0.89 10.71 -4.19
N ASN A 34 0.13 9.62 -4.24
CA ASN A 34 -0.38 9.00 -3.02
C ASN A 34 0.82 8.65 -2.13
N PRO A 35 0.85 9.11 -0.86
CA PRO A 35 1.99 8.86 0.00
C PRO A 35 2.19 7.35 0.13
N THR A 36 3.44 6.92 -0.02
CA THR A 36 3.82 5.54 0.28
C THR A 36 3.39 5.18 1.70
N PRO A 37 3.17 3.88 2.02
CA PRO A 37 2.79 3.47 3.36
C PRO A 37 3.73 4.02 4.45
N TYR A 38 5.04 4.06 4.18
CA TYR A 38 6.03 4.68 5.05
C TYR A 38 5.79 6.19 5.24
N GLN A 39 5.64 6.95 4.14
CA GLN A 39 5.37 8.39 4.21
C GLN A 39 4.06 8.68 4.96
N ARG A 40 3.01 7.88 4.75
CA ARG A 40 1.73 8.02 5.45
C ARG A 40 1.92 7.90 6.97
N ILE A 41 2.64 6.87 7.41
CA ILE A 41 2.91 6.64 8.84
C ILE A 41 3.80 7.74 9.43
N VAL A 42 4.88 8.11 8.74
CA VAL A 42 5.77 9.18 9.18
C VAL A 42 5.00 10.51 9.31
N ASN A 43 4.16 10.84 8.33
CA ASN A 43 3.36 12.06 8.36
C ASN A 43 2.34 12.04 9.50
N LYS A 44 1.69 10.89 9.76
CA LYS A 44 0.78 10.67 10.89
C LYS A 44 1.47 10.84 12.23
N LEU A 45 2.66 10.27 12.40
CA LEU A 45 3.42 10.40 13.65
C LEU A 45 3.95 11.83 13.87
N LYS A 46 4.41 12.49 12.80
CA LYS A 46 4.82 13.90 12.84
C LYS A 46 3.66 14.83 13.18
N SER A 47 2.46 14.59 12.63
CA SER A 47 1.28 15.41 12.93
C SER A 47 0.80 15.24 14.38
N GLN A 48 1.18 14.15 15.05
CA GLN A 48 0.99 13.96 16.50
C GLN A 48 2.07 14.65 17.36
N GLY A 49 3.00 15.39 16.75
CA GLY A 49 4.07 16.10 17.45
C GLY A 49 5.32 15.25 17.71
N ARG A 50 5.42 14.05 17.14
CA ARG A 50 6.60 13.17 17.26
C ARG A 50 7.56 13.45 16.11
N ASN A 51 8.54 14.32 16.34
CA ASN A 51 9.50 14.75 15.31
C ASN A 51 10.72 13.81 15.19
N ASP A 52 11.14 13.20 16.30
CA ASP A 52 12.26 12.27 16.36
C ASP A 52 11.74 10.83 16.35
N LEU A 53 11.58 10.27 15.15
CA LEU A 53 11.02 8.93 14.96
C LEU A 53 12.14 7.88 14.82
N SER A 54 12.13 6.87 15.69
CA SER A 54 12.94 5.67 15.52
C SER A 54 12.38 4.75 14.44
N LYS A 55 13.24 3.91 13.86
CA LYS A 55 12.83 2.91 12.85
C LYS A 55 11.89 1.87 13.48
N GLU A 56 12.08 1.57 14.75
CA GLU A 56 11.26 0.66 15.55
C GLU A 56 9.85 1.20 15.76
N GLU A 57 9.70 2.49 16.09
CA GLU A 57 8.38 3.13 16.22
C GLU A 57 7.61 3.13 14.90
N ILE A 58 8.31 3.41 13.79
CA ILE A 58 7.70 3.37 12.46
C ILE A 58 7.27 1.94 12.10
N LEU A 59 8.10 0.94 12.41
CA LEU A 59 7.78 -0.47 12.18
C LEU A 59 6.56 -0.92 13.01
N GLU A 60 6.49 -0.50 14.27
CA GLU A 60 5.37 -0.84 15.15
C GLU A 60 4.04 -0.28 14.63
N GLU A 61 4.02 0.99 14.22
CA GLU A 61 2.83 1.60 13.64
C GLU A 61 2.44 0.96 12.29
N TYR A 62 3.43 0.56 11.48
CA TYR A 62 3.19 -0.16 10.23
C TYR A 62 2.53 -1.53 10.43
N LEU A 63 3.07 -2.33 11.35
CA LEU A 63 2.51 -3.65 11.65
C LEU A 63 1.10 -3.53 12.25
N LYS A 64 0.86 -2.48 13.05
CA LYS A 64 -0.47 -2.17 13.57
C LYS A 64 -1.48 -1.90 12.46
N GLU A 65 -1.15 -1.02 11.50
CA GLU A 65 -2.05 -0.73 10.37
C GLU A 65 -2.35 -1.98 9.53
N ILE A 66 -1.35 -2.84 9.27
CA ILE A 66 -1.57 -4.10 8.54
C ILE A 66 -2.47 -5.04 9.34
N LYS A 67 -2.23 -5.20 10.64
CA LYS A 67 -3.04 -6.08 11.48
C LYS A 67 -4.50 -5.62 11.50
N GLU A 68 -4.75 -4.33 11.65
CA GLU A 68 -6.10 -3.75 11.62
C GLU A 68 -6.79 -3.96 10.26
N ASP A 69 -6.08 -3.74 9.16
CA ASP A 69 -6.60 -3.95 7.79
C ASP A 69 -6.95 -5.43 7.54
N LEU A 70 -6.07 -6.32 7.97
CA LEU A 70 -6.25 -7.76 7.83
C LEU A 70 -7.46 -8.26 8.64
N VAL A 71 -7.61 -7.83 9.89
CA VAL A 71 -8.78 -8.18 10.74
C VAL A 71 -10.08 -7.69 10.10
N LYS A 72 -10.11 -6.44 9.59
CA LYS A 72 -11.28 -5.89 8.89
C LYS A 72 -11.65 -6.71 7.66
N ASN A 73 -10.66 -7.14 6.86
CA ASN A 73 -10.92 -7.96 5.69
C ASN A 73 -11.46 -9.36 6.04
N PHE A 74 -11.01 -9.95 7.15
CA PHE A 74 -11.56 -11.22 7.64
C PHE A 74 -12.99 -11.06 8.17
N GLU A 75 -13.29 -9.97 8.88
CA GLU A 75 -14.65 -9.66 9.34
C GLU A 75 -15.60 -9.46 8.15
N TYR A 76 -15.16 -8.70 7.14
CA TYR A 76 -15.93 -8.45 5.92
C TYR A 76 -16.29 -9.76 5.19
N GLN A 77 -15.32 -10.66 5.02
CA GLN A 77 -15.55 -11.98 4.39
C GLN A 77 -16.56 -12.84 5.17
N LYS A 78 -16.53 -12.81 6.51
CA LYS A 78 -17.50 -13.53 7.34
C LYS A 78 -18.92 -12.98 7.17
N SER A 79 -19.09 -11.66 7.06
CA SER A 79 -20.40 -11.06 6.82
C SER A 79 -20.95 -11.35 5.43
N ASP A 80 -20.13 -11.33 4.38
CA ASP A 80 -20.57 -11.59 2.99
C ASP A 80 -20.87 -13.10 2.77
N SER A 81 -20.14 -14.00 3.45
CA SER A 81 -20.42 -15.44 3.44
C SER A 81 -21.72 -15.81 4.15
N SER A 82 -22.21 -14.98 5.08
CA SER A 82 -23.45 -15.23 5.81
C SER A 82 -24.71 -15.03 4.95
N MET A 83 -24.60 -14.47 3.74
CA MET A 83 -25.74 -14.13 2.88
C MET A 83 -26.06 -15.17 1.80
N LYS A 84 -25.33 -16.30 1.72
CA LYS A 84 -25.59 -17.40 0.76
C LYS A 84 -25.74 -18.75 1.45
N ALA A 85 -26.80 -18.91 2.24
CA ALA A 85 -27.27 -20.22 2.69
C ALA A 85 -28.80 -20.29 2.59
N SER A 86 -29.34 -19.93 1.42
CA SER A 86 -30.70 -20.33 1.02
C SER A 86 -30.77 -20.37 -0.50
N SER A 87 -30.39 -21.51 -1.07
CA SER A 87 -30.97 -21.97 -2.33
C SER A 87 -30.92 -23.48 -2.33
N GLU A 88 -32.11 -24.08 -2.37
CA GLU A 88 -32.35 -25.51 -2.45
C GLU A 88 -31.50 -26.19 -3.54
N TYR A 89 -31.08 -27.41 -3.22
CA TYR A 89 -30.58 -28.42 -4.13
C TYR A 89 -31.34 -28.41 -5.47
N GLU A 90 -30.63 -28.48 -6.59
CA GLU A 90 -30.86 -29.47 -7.65
C GLU A 90 -29.71 -29.41 -8.67
N ASN A 91 -29.01 -30.53 -8.77
CA ASN A 91 -28.35 -31.05 -9.97
C ASN A 91 -27.05 -30.44 -10.53
N GLN A 92 -26.11 -31.38 -10.66
CA GLN A 92 -25.30 -31.63 -11.86
C GLN A 92 -23.82 -31.22 -11.80
N PHE A 93 -23.07 -31.73 -10.83
CA PHE A 93 -21.67 -32.09 -11.11
C PHE A 93 -21.28 -33.36 -10.32
N ASN A 94 -21.42 -34.50 -11.02
CA ASN A 94 -20.67 -35.70 -10.71
C ASN A 94 -19.17 -35.40 -10.83
N CYS A 95 -18.46 -35.28 -9.71
CA CYS A 95 -17.05 -35.62 -9.64
C CYS A 95 -16.92 -36.78 -8.66
N LEU A 96 -16.76 -37.96 -9.25
CA LEU A 96 -16.60 -39.25 -8.59
C LEU A 96 -15.47 -39.23 -7.56
N ALA A 97 -15.74 -39.90 -6.44
CA ALA A 97 -14.87 -40.13 -5.31
C ALA A 97 -13.44 -40.56 -5.70
N ARG A 98 -12.47 -39.82 -5.17
CA ARG A 98 -11.13 -40.34 -4.89
C ARG A 98 -10.74 -39.85 -3.50
N GLU A 99 -10.80 -40.78 -2.54
CA GLU A 99 -10.20 -40.75 -1.22
C GLU A 99 -10.26 -39.41 -0.48
N SER A 100 -11.13 -39.35 0.53
CA SER A 100 -10.94 -38.47 1.68
C SER A 100 -9.55 -38.76 2.29
N GLN A 101 -8.52 -38.07 1.79
CA GLN A 101 -7.46 -37.66 2.67
C GLN A 101 -8.15 -36.74 3.67
N GLU A 102 -8.32 -37.27 4.88
CA GLU A 102 -8.42 -36.49 6.10
C GLU A 102 -7.19 -35.57 6.08
N LEU A 103 -7.33 -34.43 5.39
CA LEU A 103 -6.46 -33.30 5.56
C LEU A 103 -6.67 -32.93 7.01
N GLU A 104 -5.74 -33.37 7.86
CA GLU A 104 -5.51 -32.80 9.17
C GLU A 104 -5.62 -31.29 8.97
N ASP A 105 -6.67 -30.68 9.55
CA ASP A 105 -6.89 -29.25 9.42
C ASP A 105 -5.55 -28.59 9.76
N PRO A 106 -4.93 -27.86 8.81
CA PRO A 106 -3.60 -27.31 9.05
C PRO A 106 -3.67 -26.46 10.30
N GLU A 107 -2.84 -26.78 11.29
CA GLU A 107 -2.83 -26.10 12.58
C GLU A 107 -2.74 -24.59 12.33
N GLU A 108 -3.85 -23.88 12.60
CA GLU A 108 -3.95 -22.46 12.30
C GLU A 108 -2.94 -21.70 13.17
N ILE A 109 -1.87 -21.20 12.55
CA ILE A 109 -0.88 -20.39 13.24
C ILE A 109 -1.55 -19.07 13.65
N PRO A 110 -1.58 -18.70 14.94
CA PRO A 110 -2.18 -17.45 15.37
C PRO A 110 -1.50 -16.24 14.72
N LEU A 111 -2.27 -15.31 14.15
CA LEU A 111 -1.73 -14.09 13.52
C LEU A 111 -0.75 -13.34 14.43
N GLU A 112 -1.03 -13.30 15.73
CA GLU A 112 -0.15 -12.66 16.72
C GLU A 112 1.27 -13.23 16.70
N TYR A 113 1.41 -14.55 16.53
CA TYR A 113 2.71 -15.20 16.43
C TYR A 113 3.47 -14.73 15.19
N ILE A 114 2.79 -14.63 14.04
CA ILE A 114 3.36 -14.16 12.78
C ILE A 114 3.85 -12.71 12.90
N PHE A 115 2.99 -11.80 13.40
CA PHE A 115 3.37 -10.39 13.56
C PHE A 115 4.53 -10.22 14.54
N LYS A 116 4.55 -10.99 15.63
CA LYS A 116 5.66 -10.99 16.59
C LYS A 116 6.97 -11.44 15.94
N GLU A 117 6.94 -12.50 15.14
CA GLU A 117 8.13 -13.01 14.46
C GLU A 117 8.68 -12.03 13.41
N ILE A 118 7.78 -11.38 12.66
CA ILE A 118 8.12 -10.31 11.72
C ILE A 118 8.79 -9.15 12.47
N LYS A 119 8.17 -8.66 13.55
CA LYS A 119 8.72 -7.56 14.37
C LYS A 119 10.13 -7.91 14.84
N ASN A 120 10.31 -9.08 15.44
CA ASN A 120 11.60 -9.54 15.96
C ASN A 120 12.67 -9.62 14.87
N THR A 121 12.32 -10.19 13.71
CA THR A 121 13.25 -10.36 12.59
C THR A 121 13.69 -9.03 12.01
N VAL A 122 12.74 -8.12 11.76
CA VAL A 122 13.03 -6.82 11.17
C VAL A 122 13.75 -5.91 12.17
N SER A 123 13.33 -5.88 13.44
CA SER A 123 14.04 -5.15 14.49
C SER A 123 15.50 -5.61 14.62
N ARG A 124 15.76 -6.93 14.59
CA ARG A 124 17.12 -7.46 14.62
C ARG A 124 17.98 -6.94 13.46
N ARG A 125 17.42 -6.86 12.25
CA ARG A 125 18.13 -6.32 11.08
C ARG A 125 18.40 -4.83 11.20
N ILE A 126 17.44 -4.08 11.73
CA ILE A 126 17.58 -2.65 12.02
C ILE A 126 18.73 -2.42 13.01
N SER A 127 18.76 -3.16 14.12
CA SER A 127 19.80 -3.04 15.15
C SER A 127 21.19 -3.42 14.65
N LYS A 128 21.29 -4.37 13.72
CA LYS A 128 22.57 -4.76 13.11
C LYS A 128 23.08 -3.78 12.05
N GLY A 129 22.29 -2.78 11.66
CA GLY A 129 22.66 -1.87 10.56
C GLY A 129 22.74 -2.57 9.19
N GLU A 130 22.17 -3.77 9.07
CA GLU A 130 22.16 -4.55 7.82
C GLU A 130 21.16 -3.92 6.84
N SER A 131 21.61 -2.93 6.07
CA SER A 131 20.94 -2.54 4.84
C SER A 131 21.13 -3.67 3.84
N SER A 132 20.08 -4.41 3.53
CA SER A 132 20.11 -5.47 2.52
C SER A 132 20.61 -4.90 1.19
N ASN A 133 21.84 -5.27 0.82
CA ASN A 133 22.32 -5.17 -0.56
C ASN A 133 21.51 -6.15 -1.41
N LEU A 134 20.34 -5.72 -1.84
CA LEU A 134 19.54 -6.40 -2.86
C LEU A 134 19.86 -5.77 -4.22
N ASN A 135 21.14 -5.78 -4.59
CA ASN A 135 21.56 -5.54 -5.96
C ASN A 135 22.04 -6.87 -6.56
N GLN A 136 21.14 -7.44 -7.34
CA GLN A 136 21.38 -8.11 -8.63
C GLN A 136 22.78 -8.69 -8.85
N LYS A 137 22.83 -10.01 -9.02
CA LYS A 137 23.68 -10.58 -10.07
C LYS A 137 23.05 -11.87 -10.62
N ALA A 138 22.48 -11.75 -11.81
CA ALA A 138 22.23 -12.89 -12.69
C ALA A 138 23.55 -13.53 -13.12
N PRO A 139 23.53 -14.84 -13.40
CA PRO A 139 24.12 -15.39 -14.62
C PRO A 139 23.04 -15.59 -15.68
#